data_AF-A0A8J8P3A5-F1
#
_entry.id   AF-A0A8J8P3A5-F1
#
_cell.length_a   1.000
_cell.length_b   1.000
_cell.length_c   1.000
_cell.angle_alpha   90.00
_cell.angle_beta   90.00
_cell.angle_gamma   90.00
#
_symmetry.space_group_name_H-M   'P 1'
#
loop_
_entity.id
_entity.type
_entity.pdbx_description
1 polymer ?
#
loop_
_entity_poly.entity_id
_entity_poly.type
_entity_poly.pdbx_seq_one_letter_code
_entity_poly.pdbx_strand_id
1 'polypeptide(L)'
;MNVEQEEKLATKVMNPLDIPLSRIGKEQAFYTGKFLSTWLKEKGLNKESADIKILSSPYLRCLQTTEGIVRGLEIGQREVTVREELSEMQIGSYGEEAKIEDLVINRVGRDEEEHKGEQFEAFTKEYLSEQSAIKVCYRRNYTDAENPQFRMIYPETFETTYARYTDYFKKIQRVEFPIKVAPVQAPQPSGGAGKAAQKPQPKITKSLPAKPLPIKSAPTKPAATLASTATQPLKMLIVVSHGQTIPSFMELCIPNARESDIIGVGFCCMSMIKLDANGKWECLCLGDTTHVSCGTSDIIPREDYE
;
A
#
# COMPACT_ATOMS: atom_id res chain seq x y z
N MET A 1 18.31 3.68 6.05
CA MET A 1 18.40 3.94 7.51
C MET A 1 19.17 2.80 8.14
N ASN A 2 20.32 3.07 8.75
CA ASN A 2 21.01 2.06 9.55
C ASN A 2 20.31 1.98 10.91
N VAL A 3 19.61 0.88 11.18
CA VAL A 3 19.12 0.56 12.54
C VAL A 3 20.36 0.37 13.40
N GLU A 4 20.50 1.15 14.45
CA GLU A 4 21.66 1.07 15.35
C GLU A 4 21.77 -0.36 15.92
N GLN A 5 22.99 -0.83 16.17
CA GLN A 5 23.22 -2.20 16.63
C GLN A 5 22.51 -2.47 17.96
N GLU A 6 22.38 -1.44 18.80
CA GLU A 6 21.57 -1.49 20.04
C GLU A 6 20.08 -1.69 19.75
N GLU A 7 19.49 -1.02 18.75
CA GLU A 7 18.09 -1.25 18.35
C GLU A 7 17.90 -2.66 17.77
N LYS A 8 18.87 -3.16 16.98
CA LYS A 8 18.84 -4.55 16.47
C LYS A 8 18.90 -5.57 17.60
N LEU A 9 19.76 -5.35 18.59
CA LEU A 9 19.89 -6.20 19.77
C LEU A 9 18.63 -6.12 20.67
N ALA A 10 18.06 -4.93 20.82
CA ALA A 10 16.85 -4.70 21.62
C ALA A 10 15.61 -5.35 21.01
N THR A 11 15.53 -5.37 19.68
CA THR A 11 14.40 -6.00 18.97
C THR A 11 14.53 -7.52 18.85
N LYS A 12 15.69 -8.10 19.24
CA LYS A 12 16.00 -9.54 19.27
C LYS A 12 15.83 -10.29 17.93
N VAL A 13 15.35 -9.68 16.86
CA VAL A 13 15.12 -10.33 15.55
C VAL A 13 16.35 -10.13 14.65
N MET A 14 17.08 -11.21 14.37
CA MET A 14 18.34 -11.19 13.61
C MET A 14 18.26 -11.84 12.22
N ASN A 15 17.07 -12.03 11.65
CA ASN A 15 17.00 -12.41 10.23
C ASN A 15 17.26 -11.15 9.36
N PRO A 16 18.31 -11.13 8.52
CA PRO A 16 18.61 -9.99 7.65
C PRO A 16 17.47 -9.62 6.67
N LEU A 17 16.56 -10.55 6.38
CA LEU A 17 15.36 -10.29 5.58
C LEU A 17 14.23 -9.64 6.38
N ASP A 18 14.10 -10.00 7.66
CA ASP A 18 12.94 -9.67 8.49
C ASP A 18 13.25 -8.57 9.51
N ILE A 19 13.95 -7.53 9.04
CA ILE A 19 14.41 -6.42 9.88
C ILE A 19 13.18 -5.68 10.46
N PRO A 20 13.14 -5.45 11.79
CA PRO A 20 12.09 -4.67 12.42
C PRO A 20 12.19 -3.17 12.12
N LEU A 21 11.12 -2.42 12.36
CA LEU A 21 11.13 -0.96 12.37
C LEU A 21 12.02 -0.43 13.49
N SER A 22 12.77 0.63 13.18
CA SER A 22 13.40 1.50 14.17
C SER A 22 12.34 2.20 15.03
N ARG A 23 12.77 2.84 16.14
CA ARG A 23 11.87 3.68 16.95
C ARG A 23 11.15 4.74 16.11
N ILE A 24 11.90 5.43 15.23
CA ILE A 24 11.36 6.46 14.35
C ILE A 24 10.29 5.87 13.41
N GLY A 25 10.54 4.70 12.83
CA GLY A 25 9.58 4.03 11.95
C GLY A 25 8.27 3.67 12.67
N LYS A 26 8.35 3.21 13.93
CA LYS A 26 7.17 2.94 14.76
C LYS A 26 6.37 4.21 15.04
N GLU A 27 7.03 5.32 15.34
CA GLU A 27 6.37 6.61 15.53
C GLU A 27 5.68 7.06 14.23
N GLN A 28 6.37 7.04 13.10
CA GLN A 28 5.80 7.43 11.80
C GLN A 28 4.56 6.60 11.44
N ALA A 29 4.56 5.30 11.71
CA ALA A 29 3.39 4.45 11.54
C ALA A 29 2.20 4.90 12.40
N PHE A 30 2.44 5.22 13.67
CA PHE A 30 1.42 5.73 14.57
C PHE A 30 0.84 7.08 14.09
N TYR A 31 1.70 8.02 13.70
CA TYR A 31 1.25 9.32 13.19
C TYR A 31 0.53 9.22 11.85
N THR A 32 0.87 8.24 11.01
CA THR A 32 0.10 7.93 9.80
C THR A 32 -1.34 7.54 10.14
N GLY A 33 -1.53 6.71 11.18
CA GLY A 33 -2.87 6.37 11.69
C GLY A 33 -3.61 7.60 12.23
N LYS A 34 -2.92 8.47 12.98
CA LYS A 34 -3.50 9.72 13.50
C LYS A 34 -3.93 10.66 12.39
N PHE A 35 -3.08 10.84 11.36
CA PHE A 35 -3.41 11.62 10.18
C PHE A 35 -4.69 11.09 9.51
N LEU A 36 -4.80 9.78 9.29
CA LEU A 36 -5.99 9.17 8.71
C LEU A 36 -7.25 9.39 9.57
N SER A 37 -7.11 9.30 10.90
CA SER A 37 -8.20 9.56 11.85
C SER A 37 -8.71 11.00 11.72
N THR A 38 -7.80 11.98 11.68
CA THR A 38 -8.14 13.39 11.46
C THR A 38 -8.77 13.62 10.10
N TRP A 39 -8.20 13.06 9.04
CA TRP A 39 -8.73 13.18 7.68
C TRP A 39 -10.15 12.63 7.56
N LEU A 40 -10.43 11.45 8.14
CA LEU A 40 -11.78 10.88 8.18
C LEU A 40 -12.77 11.82 8.88
N LYS A 41 -12.39 12.35 10.05
CA LYS A 41 -13.20 13.30 10.81
C LYS A 41 -13.50 14.57 10.01
N GLU A 42 -12.51 15.16 9.34
CA GLU A 42 -12.66 16.35 8.51
C GLU A 42 -13.59 16.13 7.31
N LYS A 43 -13.63 14.90 6.77
CA LYS A 43 -14.59 14.52 5.72
C LYS A 43 -15.97 14.18 6.26
N GLY A 44 -16.21 14.29 7.57
CA GLY A 44 -17.45 13.89 8.22
C GLY A 44 -17.69 12.37 8.16
N LEU A 45 -16.63 11.59 7.98
CA LEU A 45 -16.67 10.13 7.90
C LEU A 45 -16.42 9.55 9.28
N ASN A 46 -17.34 8.69 9.75
CA ASN A 46 -17.16 8.00 11.02
C ASN A 46 -16.33 6.73 10.83
N LYS A 47 -15.13 6.70 11.42
CA LYS A 47 -14.19 5.58 11.41
C LYS A 47 -14.76 4.28 11.98
N GLU A 48 -15.71 4.35 12.92
CA GLU A 48 -16.38 3.19 13.49
C GLU A 48 -17.40 2.55 12.54
N SER A 49 -17.96 3.35 11.63
CA SER A 49 -18.89 2.88 10.59
C SER A 49 -18.20 2.55 9.26
N ALA A 50 -16.90 2.84 9.15
CA ALA A 50 -16.15 2.55 7.94
C ALA A 50 -15.85 1.05 7.86
N ASP A 51 -16.09 0.48 6.68
CA ASP A 51 -15.62 -0.87 6.33
C ASP A 51 -14.14 -0.77 5.97
N ILE A 52 -13.29 -0.82 7.01
CA ILE A 52 -11.83 -0.73 6.88
C ILE A 52 -11.26 -2.15 6.80
N LYS A 53 -10.73 -2.49 5.62
CA LYS A 53 -9.95 -3.71 5.40
C LYS A 53 -8.47 -3.37 5.40
N ILE A 54 -7.67 -4.26 5.99
CA ILE A 54 -6.23 -4.06 6.13
C ILE A 54 -5.49 -5.25 5.55
N LEU A 55 -4.61 -4.95 4.58
CA LEU A 55 -3.70 -5.92 3.98
C LEU A 55 -2.26 -5.57 4.37
N SER A 56 -1.47 -6.58 4.68
CA SER A 56 -0.06 -6.38 5.00
C SER A 56 0.83 -7.43 4.32
N SER A 57 2.06 -7.03 4.03
CA SER A 57 3.15 -7.94 3.68
C SER A 57 3.51 -8.84 4.89
N PRO A 58 4.05 -10.05 4.69
CA PRO A 58 4.44 -10.93 5.80
C PRO A 58 5.65 -10.43 6.61
N TYR A 59 6.36 -9.40 6.15
CA TYR A 59 7.54 -8.89 6.84
C TYR A 59 7.16 -8.19 8.15
N LEU A 60 7.94 -8.43 9.20
CA LEU A 60 7.79 -7.87 10.54
C LEU A 60 7.64 -6.36 10.53
N ARG A 61 8.47 -5.65 9.76
CA ARG A 61 8.35 -4.19 9.61
C ARG A 61 6.98 -3.75 9.10
N CYS A 62 6.37 -4.48 8.17
CA CYS A 62 5.04 -4.15 7.65
C CYS A 62 3.95 -4.45 8.68
N LEU A 63 4.07 -5.52 9.44
CA LEU A 63 3.16 -5.83 10.54
C LEU A 63 3.23 -4.77 11.64
N GLN A 64 4.44 -4.35 12.03
CA GLN A 64 4.66 -3.26 12.98
C GLN A 64 4.11 -1.92 12.47
N THR A 65 4.29 -1.62 11.18
CA THR A 65 3.68 -0.42 10.58
C THR A 65 2.16 -0.51 10.63
N THR A 66 1.61 -1.69 10.34
CA THR A 66 0.16 -1.92 10.37
C THR A 66 -0.39 -1.72 11.77
N GLU A 67 0.26 -2.30 12.78
CA GLU A 67 -0.13 -2.13 14.18
C GLU A 67 -0.09 -0.66 14.61
N GLY A 68 0.98 0.06 14.26
CA GLY A 68 1.10 1.50 14.53
C GLY A 68 -0.06 2.29 13.92
N ILE A 69 -0.38 2.04 12.65
CA ILE A 69 -1.51 2.68 11.96
C ILE A 69 -2.84 2.40 12.66
N VAL A 70 -3.11 1.13 13.03
CA VAL A 70 -4.36 0.76 13.71
C VAL A 70 -4.48 1.43 15.08
N ARG A 71 -3.38 1.49 15.85
CA ARG A 71 -3.33 2.23 17.12
C ARG A 71 -3.60 3.73 16.92
N GLY A 72 -2.98 4.34 15.91
CA GLY A 72 -3.16 5.76 15.60
C GLY A 72 -4.57 6.10 15.11
N LEU A 73 -5.22 5.18 14.41
CA LEU A 73 -6.62 5.29 13.98
C LEU A 73 -7.60 5.20 15.17
N GLU A 74 -7.22 4.53 16.25
CA GLU A 74 -8.04 4.31 17.46
C GLU A 74 -9.38 3.63 17.12
N ILE A 75 -9.34 2.60 16.28
CA ILE A 75 -10.51 1.83 15.83
C ILE A 75 -10.65 0.49 16.54
N GLY A 76 -10.00 0.34 17.71
CA GLY A 76 -9.88 -0.93 18.42
C GLY A 76 -9.07 -1.98 17.65
N GLN A 77 -9.13 -3.23 18.10
CA GLN A 77 -8.45 -4.33 17.45
C GLN A 77 -9.04 -4.59 16.06
N ARG A 78 -8.19 -4.87 15.07
CA ARG A 78 -8.60 -5.16 13.69
C ARG A 78 -7.94 -6.40 13.13
N GLU A 79 -8.70 -7.14 12.33
CA GLU A 79 -8.16 -8.25 11.56
C GLU A 79 -7.28 -7.72 10.42
N VAL A 80 -6.08 -8.29 10.29
CA VAL A 80 -5.12 -7.96 9.23
C VAL A 80 -4.90 -9.18 8.38
N THR A 81 -5.21 -9.04 7.09
CA THR A 81 -4.99 -10.10 6.12
C THR A 81 -3.57 -10.02 5.57
N VAL A 82 -2.74 -11.01 5.88
CA VAL A 82 -1.35 -11.06 5.43
C VAL A 82 -1.24 -11.81 4.10
N ARG A 83 -0.48 -11.23 3.16
CA ARG A 83 -0.43 -11.65 1.75
C ARG A 83 0.99 -11.57 1.21
N GLU A 84 1.46 -12.68 0.67
CA GLU A 84 2.82 -12.80 0.12
C GLU A 84 2.94 -12.12 -1.24
N GLU A 85 1.81 -11.87 -1.91
CA GLU A 85 1.75 -11.03 -3.09
C GLU A 85 2.21 -9.59 -2.80
N LEU A 86 2.23 -9.17 -1.52
CA LEU A 86 2.73 -7.89 -1.04
C LEU A 86 4.18 -7.97 -0.50
N SER A 87 4.89 -9.08 -0.70
CA SER A 87 6.29 -9.27 -0.26
C SER A 87 7.27 -8.44 -1.08
N GLU A 88 8.31 -7.92 -0.42
CA GLU A 88 9.42 -7.17 -1.03
C GLU A 88 10.03 -7.90 -2.22
N MET A 89 10.66 -7.15 -3.14
CA MET A 89 11.44 -7.74 -4.23
C MET A 89 12.57 -8.61 -3.67
N GLN A 90 12.64 -9.88 -4.10
CA GLN A 90 13.68 -10.81 -3.66
C GLN A 90 14.97 -10.61 -4.47
N ILE A 91 15.72 -9.56 -4.13
CA ILE A 91 17.02 -9.30 -4.73
C ILE A 91 18.01 -10.33 -4.18
N GLY A 92 18.69 -11.07 -5.06
CA GLY A 92 19.63 -12.15 -4.69
C GLY A 92 20.82 -11.72 -3.80
N SER A 93 20.94 -10.43 -3.47
CA SER A 93 21.95 -9.89 -2.56
C SER A 93 21.83 -10.38 -1.12
N TYR A 94 20.67 -10.93 -0.71
CA TYR A 94 20.51 -11.55 0.62
C TYR A 94 21.07 -12.98 0.71
N GLY A 95 21.73 -13.45 -0.36
CA GLY A 95 22.27 -14.80 -0.48
C GLY A 95 21.19 -15.78 -0.92
N GLU A 96 21.58 -16.89 -1.56
CA GLU A 96 20.69 -18.01 -1.92
C GLU A 96 20.03 -18.67 -0.68
N GLU A 97 20.50 -18.30 0.51
CA GLU A 97 20.13 -18.87 1.80
C GLU A 97 18.93 -18.20 2.45
N ALA A 98 18.70 -16.91 2.19
CA ALA A 98 17.64 -16.18 2.88
C ALA A 98 16.35 -16.24 2.06
N LYS A 99 15.33 -16.93 2.58
CA LYS A 99 14.07 -17.14 1.86
C LYS A 99 12.88 -16.62 2.66
N ILE A 100 11.73 -16.47 1.99
CA ILE A 100 10.50 -15.99 2.65
C ILE A 100 10.07 -16.94 3.78
N GLU A 101 10.41 -18.21 3.68
CA GLU A 101 10.22 -19.24 4.70
C GLU A 101 10.89 -18.88 6.04
N ASP A 102 11.95 -18.08 5.99
CA ASP A 102 12.72 -17.69 7.17
C ASP A 102 12.13 -16.49 7.90
N LEU A 103 11.09 -15.83 7.35
CA LEU A 103 10.38 -14.77 8.05
C LEU A 103 9.78 -15.29 9.36
N VAL A 104 9.78 -14.46 10.41
CA VAL A 104 9.33 -14.87 11.75
C VAL A 104 7.87 -15.33 11.70
N ILE A 105 7.02 -14.64 10.93
CA ILE A 105 5.61 -15.03 10.76
C ILE A 105 5.44 -16.40 10.10
N ASN A 106 6.39 -16.84 9.27
CA ASN A 106 6.34 -18.13 8.59
C ASN A 106 6.72 -19.31 9.50
N ARG A 107 7.34 -19.01 10.65
CA ARG A 107 7.67 -19.99 11.70
C ARG A 107 6.50 -20.22 12.68
N VAL A 108 5.51 -19.32 12.71
CA VAL A 108 4.32 -19.46 13.57
C VAL A 108 3.51 -20.71 13.23
N GLY A 109 3.30 -21.56 14.24
CA GLY A 109 2.50 -22.79 14.11
C GLY A 109 3.17 -23.93 13.33
N ARG A 110 4.48 -23.87 13.08
CA ARG A 110 5.28 -25.05 12.72
C ARG A 110 5.74 -25.74 14.02
N ASP A 111 5.93 -27.07 13.96
CA ASP A 111 6.11 -27.95 15.12
C ASP A 111 6.92 -27.33 16.27
N GLU A 112 6.24 -27.29 17.42
CA GLU A 112 6.63 -26.55 18.62
C GLU A 112 7.99 -26.96 19.22
N GLU A 113 8.56 -28.11 18.87
CA GLU A 113 9.79 -28.57 19.52
C GLU A 113 11.06 -27.94 18.94
N GLU A 114 11.09 -27.60 17.65
CA GLU A 114 12.34 -27.19 16.98
C GLU A 114 12.52 -25.66 16.94
N HIS A 115 11.46 -24.89 17.20
CA HIS A 115 11.44 -23.44 16.96
C HIS A 115 11.02 -22.57 18.16
N LYS A 116 10.99 -23.13 19.39
CA LYS A 116 10.78 -22.42 20.68
C LYS A 116 11.97 -21.53 21.09
N GLY A 117 12.48 -20.72 20.17
CA GLY A 117 13.47 -19.69 20.49
C GLY A 117 12.81 -18.47 21.14
N GLU A 118 13.54 -17.74 22.00
CA GLU A 118 13.05 -16.51 22.66
C GLU A 118 12.44 -15.48 21.67
N GLN A 119 12.91 -15.48 20.42
CA GLN A 119 12.42 -14.59 19.35
C GLN A 119 10.97 -14.89 18.97
N PHE A 120 10.60 -16.15 18.91
CA PHE A 120 9.26 -16.59 18.54
C PHE A 120 8.24 -16.22 19.62
N GLU A 121 8.61 -16.42 20.88
CA GLU A 121 7.78 -16.05 22.03
C GLU A 121 7.59 -14.54 22.11
N ALA A 122 8.65 -13.76 21.89
CA ALA A 122 8.58 -12.30 21.86
C ALA A 122 7.63 -11.80 20.74
N PHE A 123 7.78 -12.31 19.51
CA PHE A 123 6.91 -11.96 18.38
C PHE A 123 5.45 -12.33 18.66
N THR A 124 5.20 -13.55 19.15
CA THR A 124 3.84 -14.02 19.44
C THR A 124 3.19 -13.19 20.54
N LYS A 125 3.95 -12.87 21.60
CA LYS A 125 3.46 -12.03 22.70
C LYS A 125 3.14 -10.61 22.26
N GLU A 126 3.94 -10.03 21.36
CA GLU A 126 3.75 -8.64 20.93
C GLU A 126 2.70 -8.48 19.83
N TYR A 127 2.72 -9.34 18.80
CA TYR A 127 1.93 -9.15 17.57
C TYR A 127 0.80 -10.16 17.37
N LEU A 128 0.79 -11.26 18.13
CA LEU A 128 -0.23 -12.31 18.03
C LEU A 128 -1.04 -12.49 19.32
N SER A 129 -0.79 -11.67 20.35
CA SER A 129 -1.55 -11.73 21.59
C SER A 129 -2.86 -10.96 21.49
N GLU A 130 -3.79 -11.28 22.40
CA GLU A 130 -5.05 -10.55 22.57
C GLU A 130 -4.85 -9.04 22.89
N GLN A 131 -3.65 -8.65 23.32
CA GLN A 131 -3.31 -7.25 23.59
C GLN A 131 -2.85 -6.49 22.34
N SER A 132 -2.55 -7.19 21.25
CA SER A 132 -2.13 -6.55 19.99
C SER A 132 -3.30 -5.77 19.39
N ALA A 133 -3.00 -4.60 18.80
CA ALA A 133 -4.00 -3.85 18.05
C ALA A 133 -4.43 -4.56 16.75
N ILE A 134 -3.68 -5.60 16.33
CA ILE A 134 -3.97 -6.37 15.14
C ILE A 134 -4.19 -7.85 15.46
N LYS A 135 -5.11 -8.47 14.74
CA LYS A 135 -5.28 -9.93 14.70
C LYS A 135 -4.82 -10.42 13.33
N VAL A 136 -3.69 -11.10 13.29
CA VAL A 136 -3.07 -11.53 12.03
C VAL A 136 -3.79 -12.76 11.46
N CYS A 137 -4.36 -12.60 10.26
CA CYS A 137 -4.94 -13.66 9.45
C CYS A 137 -4.04 -13.93 8.25
N TYR A 138 -3.14 -14.89 8.42
CA TYR A 138 -2.13 -15.22 7.42
C TYR A 138 -2.43 -16.56 6.75
N ARG A 139 -2.62 -16.52 5.43
CA ARG A 139 -2.71 -17.72 4.59
C ARG A 139 -1.49 -17.76 3.68
N ARG A 140 -0.57 -18.67 3.98
CA ARG A 140 0.64 -18.94 3.19
C ARG A 140 0.24 -19.52 1.84
N ASN A 141 0.76 -18.97 0.75
CA ASN A 141 0.53 -19.43 -0.61
C ASN A 141 1.78 -19.36 -1.51
N TYR A 142 2.96 -19.05 -0.97
CA TYR A 142 4.23 -19.00 -1.69
C TYR A 142 4.65 -20.34 -2.32
N THR A 143 4.13 -21.46 -1.80
CA THR A 143 4.31 -22.83 -2.33
C THR A 143 3.12 -23.34 -3.13
N ASP A 144 2.08 -22.52 -3.32
CA ASP A 144 0.84 -22.96 -3.94
C ASP A 144 1.06 -23.26 -5.43
N ALA A 145 1.12 -24.55 -5.75
CA ALA A 145 1.28 -25.04 -7.11
C ALA A 145 0.09 -24.66 -8.01
N GLU A 146 -1.08 -24.35 -7.43
CA GLU A 146 -2.27 -23.93 -8.16
C GLU A 146 -2.23 -22.45 -8.56
N ASN A 147 -1.34 -21.65 -7.95
CA ASN A 147 -1.19 -20.21 -8.21
C ASN A 147 0.26 -19.84 -8.56
N PRO A 148 0.82 -20.39 -9.66
CA PRO A 148 2.24 -20.20 -10.00
C PRO A 148 2.61 -18.73 -10.22
N GLN A 149 1.68 -17.85 -10.59
CA GLN A 149 1.96 -16.42 -10.75
C GLN A 149 2.30 -15.69 -9.44
N PHE A 150 2.00 -16.28 -8.29
CA PHE A 150 2.31 -15.71 -6.97
C PHE A 150 3.42 -16.48 -6.24
N ARG A 151 4.01 -17.48 -6.91
CA ARG A 151 5.17 -18.19 -6.39
C ARG A 151 6.34 -17.21 -6.30
N MET A 152 6.99 -17.17 -5.14
CA MET A 152 8.20 -16.38 -4.96
C MET A 152 9.35 -17.02 -5.77
N ILE A 153 9.93 -16.24 -6.68
CA ILE A 153 11.06 -16.66 -7.52
C ILE A 153 12.33 -16.00 -6.97
N TYR A 154 13.43 -16.77 -6.92
CA TYR A 154 14.71 -16.33 -6.39
C TYR A 154 15.81 -16.52 -7.44
N PRO A 155 16.56 -15.47 -7.82
CA PRO A 155 16.27 -14.05 -7.57
C PRO A 155 15.02 -13.59 -8.35
N GLU A 156 14.32 -12.58 -7.82
CA GLU A 156 13.17 -11.96 -8.49
C GLU A 156 13.66 -10.79 -9.35
N THR A 157 13.16 -10.67 -10.59
CA THR A 157 13.41 -9.47 -11.40
C THR A 157 12.42 -8.37 -11.04
N PHE A 158 12.71 -7.14 -11.43
CA PHE A 158 11.77 -6.04 -11.25
C PHE A 158 10.46 -6.33 -12.01
N GLU A 159 10.53 -6.83 -13.24
CA GLU A 159 9.37 -7.14 -14.07
C GLU A 159 8.48 -8.21 -13.46
N THR A 160 9.05 -9.27 -12.89
CA THR A 160 8.28 -10.33 -12.23
C THR A 160 7.62 -9.81 -10.95
N THR A 161 8.36 -9.03 -10.15
CA THR A 161 7.85 -8.37 -8.94
C THR A 161 6.68 -7.44 -9.29
N TYR A 162 6.86 -6.64 -10.33
CA TYR A 162 5.87 -5.68 -10.81
C TYR A 162 4.59 -6.36 -11.29
N ALA A 163 4.72 -7.40 -12.12
CA ALA A 163 3.58 -8.18 -12.60
C ALA A 163 2.78 -8.78 -11.43
N ARG A 164 3.48 -9.36 -10.45
CA ARG A 164 2.87 -9.91 -9.22
C ARG A 164 2.04 -8.86 -8.49
N TYR A 165 2.59 -7.68 -8.22
CA TYR A 165 1.84 -6.59 -7.56
C TYR A 165 0.65 -6.12 -8.40
N THR A 166 0.85 -5.84 -9.68
CA THR A 166 -0.20 -5.32 -10.56
C THR A 166 -1.35 -6.32 -10.71
N ASP A 167 -1.06 -7.61 -10.88
CA ASP A 167 -2.09 -8.65 -10.97
C ASP A 167 -2.84 -8.83 -9.66
N TYR A 168 -2.14 -8.74 -8.53
CA TYR A 168 -2.75 -8.78 -7.22
C TYR A 168 -3.67 -7.57 -6.98
N PHE A 169 -3.25 -6.36 -7.32
CA PHE A 169 -4.08 -5.16 -7.20
C PHE A 169 -5.29 -5.19 -8.14
N LYS A 170 -5.14 -5.68 -9.37
CA LYS A 170 -6.28 -5.92 -10.28
C LYS A 170 -7.26 -6.95 -9.72
N LYS A 171 -6.78 -7.97 -8.99
CA LYS A 171 -7.64 -8.95 -8.30
C LYS A 171 -8.39 -8.29 -7.15
N ILE A 172 -7.71 -7.52 -6.30
CA ILE A 172 -8.32 -6.74 -5.22
C ILE A 172 -9.39 -5.80 -5.77
N GLN A 173 -9.07 -5.01 -6.81
CA GLN A 173 -10.02 -4.10 -7.44
C GLN A 173 -11.29 -4.85 -7.86
N ARG A 174 -11.16 -6.00 -8.51
CA ARG A 174 -12.32 -6.79 -8.97
C ARG A 174 -13.17 -7.33 -7.82
N VAL A 175 -12.55 -7.77 -6.73
CA VAL A 175 -13.25 -8.43 -5.61
C VAL A 175 -13.81 -7.41 -4.62
N GLU A 176 -13.01 -6.42 -4.24
CA GLU A 176 -13.32 -5.49 -3.14
C GLU A 176 -13.99 -4.21 -3.63
N PHE A 177 -13.67 -3.77 -4.85
CA PHE A 177 -14.18 -2.54 -5.45
C PHE A 177 -14.81 -2.82 -6.82
N PRO A 178 -15.82 -3.70 -6.91
CA PRO A 178 -16.42 -4.06 -8.19
C PRO A 178 -17.00 -2.82 -8.86
N ILE A 179 -16.36 -2.37 -9.95
CA ILE A 179 -16.88 -1.30 -10.79
C ILE A 179 -18.15 -1.84 -11.44
N LYS A 180 -19.30 -1.26 -11.08
CA LYS A 180 -20.54 -1.48 -11.82
C LYS A 180 -20.38 -0.78 -13.16
N VAL A 181 -19.79 -1.46 -14.13
CA VAL A 181 -19.81 -1.00 -15.51
C VAL A 181 -21.27 -0.99 -15.90
N ALA A 182 -21.84 0.22 -16.07
CA ALA A 182 -23.18 0.33 -16.63
C ALA A 182 -23.18 -0.49 -17.92
N PRO A 183 -24.18 -1.37 -18.13
CA PRO A 183 -24.21 -2.19 -19.34
C PRO A 183 -24.03 -1.24 -20.52
N VAL A 184 -22.93 -1.43 -21.26
CA VAL A 184 -22.67 -0.66 -22.47
C VAL A 184 -23.92 -0.87 -23.30
N GLN A 185 -24.72 0.19 -23.49
CA GLN A 185 -25.89 0.09 -24.34
C GLN A 185 -25.38 -0.48 -25.65
N ALA A 186 -25.82 -1.70 -25.97
CA ALA A 186 -25.42 -2.38 -27.19
C ALA A 186 -25.55 -1.35 -28.31
N PRO A 187 -24.52 -1.14 -29.14
CA PRO A 187 -24.57 -0.11 -30.17
C PRO A 187 -25.87 -0.32 -30.92
N GLN A 188 -26.79 0.64 -30.80
CA GLN A 188 -28.05 0.53 -31.51
C GLN A 188 -27.67 0.33 -32.97
N PRO A 189 -28.18 -0.70 -33.65
CA PRO A 189 -27.83 -0.95 -35.04
C PRO A 189 -28.16 0.32 -35.80
N SER A 190 -27.11 1.07 -36.17
CA SER A 190 -27.25 2.23 -37.01
C SER A 190 -27.62 1.68 -38.37
N GLY A 191 -28.93 1.68 -38.65
CA GLY A 191 -29.47 1.49 -39.99
C GLY A 191 -28.96 2.60 -40.88
N GLY A 192 -27.72 2.44 -41.36
CA GLY A 192 -26.98 3.44 -42.11
C GLY A 192 -26.14 2.75 -43.16
N ALA A 193 -26.78 2.24 -44.20
CA ALA A 193 -26.10 1.95 -45.46
C ALA A 193 -25.54 3.27 -46.00
N GLY A 194 -24.21 3.45 -46.03
CA GLY A 194 -23.68 4.65 -46.67
C GLY A 194 -22.21 4.96 -46.46
N LYS A 195 -21.41 4.55 -47.45
CA LYS A 195 -20.15 5.16 -47.95
C LYS A 195 -18.89 5.00 -47.09
N ALA A 196 -17.94 4.28 -47.70
CA ALA A 196 -16.54 4.17 -47.30
C ALA A 196 -15.89 5.57 -47.25
N ALA A 197 -15.44 5.99 -46.07
CA ALA A 197 -14.61 7.17 -45.88
C ALA A 197 -13.14 6.76 -45.73
N GLN A 198 -12.28 7.41 -46.51
CA GLN A 198 -10.82 7.25 -46.50
C GLN A 198 -10.22 7.69 -45.15
N LYS A 199 -9.25 6.91 -44.65
CA LYS A 199 -8.48 7.23 -43.44
C LYS A 199 -7.58 8.47 -43.67
N PRO A 200 -7.63 9.50 -42.83
CA PRO A 200 -6.60 10.53 -42.82
C PRO A 200 -5.32 10.02 -42.14
N GLN A 201 -4.18 10.26 -42.77
CA GLN A 201 -2.85 10.00 -42.19
C GLN A 201 -2.53 10.99 -41.05
N PRO A 202 -1.86 10.55 -39.98
CA PRO A 202 -1.47 11.44 -38.89
C PRO A 202 -0.29 12.33 -39.29
N LYS A 203 -0.45 13.64 -39.15
CA LYS A 203 0.66 14.61 -39.17
C LYS A 203 1.39 14.55 -37.84
N ILE A 204 2.66 14.19 -37.86
CA ILE A 204 3.57 14.25 -36.72
C ILE A 204 4.07 15.70 -36.59
N THR A 205 3.61 16.44 -35.59
CA THR A 205 4.20 17.72 -35.18
C THR A 205 5.16 17.48 -34.02
N LYS A 206 6.44 17.82 -34.22
CA LYS A 206 7.49 17.82 -33.18
C LYS A 206 7.18 18.90 -32.13
N SER A 207 7.22 18.53 -30.86
CA SER A 207 7.01 19.43 -29.72
C SER A 207 8.32 20.10 -29.25
N LEU A 208 8.19 21.37 -28.84
CA LEU A 208 9.18 22.18 -28.13
C LEU A 208 9.31 21.76 -26.64
N PRO A 209 10.41 22.11 -25.95
CA PRO A 209 10.59 21.79 -24.53
C PRO A 209 9.69 22.64 -23.63
N ALA A 210 8.94 21.98 -22.74
CA ALA A 210 8.12 22.64 -21.74
C ALA A 210 8.99 23.06 -20.53
N LYS A 211 9.00 24.36 -20.22
CA LYS A 211 9.38 24.85 -18.89
C LYS A 211 8.33 24.37 -17.87
N PRO A 212 8.72 23.97 -16.65
CA PRO A 212 7.75 23.66 -15.61
C PRO A 212 6.92 24.90 -15.28
N LEU A 213 5.60 24.77 -15.38
CA LEU A 213 4.67 25.81 -14.95
C LEU A 213 4.64 25.87 -13.42
N PRO A 214 4.58 27.07 -12.82
CA PRO A 214 4.43 27.22 -11.38
C PRO A 214 3.09 26.65 -10.93
N ILE A 215 3.14 25.75 -9.94
CA ILE A 215 1.96 25.22 -9.25
C ILE A 215 1.36 26.37 -8.45
N LYS A 216 0.24 26.92 -8.93
CA LYS A 216 -0.57 27.85 -8.14
C LYS A 216 -1.32 27.05 -7.08
N SER A 217 -1.13 27.40 -5.81
CA SER A 217 -1.98 26.93 -4.72
C SER A 217 -3.44 27.29 -5.02
N ALA A 218 -4.31 26.28 -4.98
CA ALA A 218 -5.73 26.48 -5.25
C ALA A 218 -6.40 27.24 -4.10
N PRO A 219 -7.32 28.18 -4.36
CA PRO A 219 -8.07 28.86 -3.32
C PRO A 219 -9.04 27.89 -2.63
N THR A 220 -8.90 27.76 -1.31
CA THR A 220 -9.79 27.00 -0.43
C THR A 220 -11.11 27.75 -0.25
N LYS A 221 -12.10 27.45 -1.10
CA LYS A 221 -13.49 27.82 -0.82
C LYS A 221 -14.08 26.81 0.18
N PRO A 222 -14.74 27.26 1.27
CA PRO A 222 -15.43 26.34 2.18
C PRO A 222 -16.53 25.61 1.42
N ALA A 223 -16.45 24.28 1.40
CA ALA A 223 -17.39 23.43 0.69
C ALA A 223 -18.77 23.51 1.35
N ALA A 224 -19.80 23.75 0.55
CA ALA A 224 -21.19 23.72 0.99
C ALA A 224 -21.54 22.34 1.55
N THR A 225 -22.10 22.33 2.75
CA THR A 225 -22.52 21.14 3.49
C THR A 225 -23.67 20.45 2.75
N LEU A 226 -23.35 19.45 1.93
CA LEU A 226 -24.34 18.61 1.26
C LEU A 226 -25.00 17.70 2.30
N ALA A 227 -26.33 17.83 2.44
CA ALA A 227 -27.13 16.99 3.31
C ALA A 227 -27.05 15.51 2.87
N SER A 228 -26.61 14.67 3.79
CA SER A 228 -26.36 13.23 3.63
C SER A 228 -27.65 12.47 3.32
N THR A 229 -27.78 11.99 2.08
CA THR A 229 -28.75 10.96 1.70
C THR A 229 -28.09 9.61 1.95
N ALA A 230 -28.66 8.83 2.90
CA ALA A 230 -28.30 7.45 3.26
C ALA A 230 -26.91 6.99 2.78
N THR A 231 -25.88 7.50 3.47
CA THR A 231 -24.48 7.23 3.16
C THR A 231 -24.19 5.75 3.36
N GLN A 232 -23.94 5.03 2.26
CA GLN A 232 -23.30 3.73 2.34
C GLN A 232 -22.02 3.87 3.18
N PRO A 233 -21.70 2.88 4.04
CA PRO A 233 -20.49 2.93 4.84
C PRO A 233 -19.29 3.13 3.91
N LEU A 234 -18.38 4.03 4.30
CA LEU A 234 -17.14 4.24 3.58
C LEU A 234 -16.38 2.91 3.53
N LYS A 235 -16.06 2.43 2.33
CA LYS A 235 -15.12 1.33 2.15
C LYS A 235 -13.72 1.87 2.03
N MET A 236 -12.82 1.40 2.88
CA MET A 236 -11.41 1.77 2.88
C MET A 236 -10.56 0.51 2.87
N LEU A 237 -9.55 0.49 2.00
CA LEU A 237 -8.52 -0.54 1.99
C LEU A 237 -7.19 0.11 2.35
N ILE A 238 -6.61 -0.31 3.48
CA ILE A 238 -5.26 0.05 3.88
C ILE A 238 -4.33 -1.07 3.43
N VAL A 239 -3.35 -0.74 2.60
CA VAL A 239 -2.32 -1.69 2.15
C VAL A 239 -0.99 -1.25 2.71
N VAL A 240 -0.37 -2.10 3.53
CA VAL A 240 0.95 -1.87 4.12
C VAL A 240 1.94 -2.81 3.45
N SER A 241 2.89 -2.23 2.71
CA SER A 241 3.85 -3.00 1.91
C SER A 241 5.19 -2.25 1.79
N HIS A 242 5.94 -2.49 0.73
CA HIS A 242 7.30 -1.99 0.52
C HIS A 242 7.36 -0.91 -0.57
N GLY A 243 8.51 -0.24 -0.71
CA GLY A 243 8.66 0.88 -1.64
C GLY A 243 8.34 0.53 -3.10
N GLN A 244 8.75 -0.67 -3.55
CA GLN A 244 8.56 -1.13 -4.93
C GLN A 244 7.10 -1.42 -5.30
N THR A 245 6.19 -1.50 -4.32
CA THR A 245 4.77 -1.79 -4.59
C THR A 245 4.04 -0.56 -5.08
N ILE A 246 4.55 0.63 -4.77
CA ILE A 246 3.85 1.88 -5.01
C ILE A 246 3.74 2.18 -6.51
N PRO A 247 4.79 2.08 -7.35
CA PRO A 247 4.63 2.23 -8.80
C PRO A 247 3.58 1.28 -9.40
N SER A 248 3.54 0.03 -8.92
CA SER A 248 2.57 -0.99 -9.36
C SER A 248 1.14 -0.63 -8.93
N PHE A 249 0.97 -0.08 -7.72
CA PHE A 249 -0.31 0.40 -7.22
C PHE A 249 -0.78 1.64 -7.99
N MET A 250 0.13 2.57 -8.30
CA MET A 250 -0.17 3.76 -9.10
C MET A 250 -0.58 3.42 -10.53
N GLU A 251 -0.19 2.27 -11.04
CA GLU A 251 -0.62 1.81 -12.36
C GLU A 251 -2.15 1.58 -12.46
N LEU A 252 -2.84 1.43 -11.33
CA LEU A 252 -4.30 1.38 -11.29
C LEU A 252 -4.97 2.70 -11.71
N CYS A 253 -4.29 3.84 -11.50
CA CYS A 253 -4.83 5.17 -11.76
C CYS A 253 -4.07 5.93 -12.85
N ILE A 254 -2.78 5.63 -13.05
CA ILE A 254 -1.92 6.25 -14.05
C ILE A 254 -1.40 5.14 -14.98
N PRO A 255 -1.94 5.01 -16.20
CA PRO A 255 -1.41 4.05 -17.17
C PRO A 255 0.09 4.26 -17.38
N ASN A 256 0.85 3.16 -17.36
CA ASN A 256 2.31 3.14 -17.50
C ASN A 256 3.07 3.92 -16.40
N ALA A 257 2.54 3.97 -15.17
CA ALA A 257 3.20 4.60 -14.02
C ALA A 257 4.67 4.18 -13.84
N ARG A 258 5.03 2.92 -14.14
CA ARG A 258 6.42 2.42 -14.08
C ARG A 258 7.40 3.10 -15.04
N GLU A 259 6.91 3.67 -16.13
CA GLU A 259 7.73 4.32 -17.17
C GLU A 259 7.90 5.82 -16.88
N SER A 260 7.30 6.32 -15.80
CA SER A 260 7.40 7.72 -15.38
C SER A 260 8.66 7.94 -14.53
N ASP A 261 9.49 8.89 -14.96
CA ASP A 261 10.69 9.34 -14.22
C ASP A 261 10.37 10.07 -12.89
N ILE A 262 9.08 10.25 -12.53
CA ILE A 262 8.64 11.24 -11.52
C ILE A 262 7.91 10.58 -10.33
N ILE A 263 7.98 9.27 -10.12
CA ILE A 263 7.39 8.65 -8.92
C ILE A 263 8.44 8.58 -7.81
N GLY A 264 8.69 9.73 -7.18
CA GLY A 264 9.43 9.81 -5.92
C GLY A 264 8.58 9.25 -4.77
N VAL A 265 8.94 8.08 -4.27
CA VAL A 265 8.33 7.50 -3.09
C VAL A 265 9.20 7.82 -1.88
N GLY A 266 8.79 8.78 -1.06
CA GLY A 266 9.45 8.98 0.23
C GLY A 266 9.23 7.78 1.15
N PHE A 267 10.26 7.43 1.93
CA PHE A 267 10.10 6.45 3.00
C PHE A 267 9.01 6.91 3.96
N CYS A 268 8.11 6.02 4.34
CA CYS A 268 6.96 6.31 5.21
C CYS A 268 5.96 7.32 4.63
N CYS A 269 5.98 7.59 3.32
CA CYS A 269 4.93 8.35 2.67
C CYS A 269 3.67 7.49 2.44
N MET A 270 2.52 8.00 2.86
CA MET A 270 1.23 7.41 2.54
C MET A 270 0.80 7.83 1.13
N SER A 271 0.42 6.87 0.28
CA SER A 271 -0.23 7.15 -1.00
C SER A 271 -1.72 6.86 -0.90
N MET A 272 -2.55 7.81 -1.32
CA MET A 272 -4.00 7.67 -1.26
C MET A 272 -4.61 7.76 -2.65
N ILE A 273 -5.34 6.73 -3.04
CA ILE A 273 -6.09 6.70 -4.29
C ILE A 273 -7.58 6.52 -3.96
N LYS A 274 -8.44 7.28 -4.61
CA LYS A 274 -9.90 7.22 -4.49
C LYS A 274 -10.51 6.69 -5.78
N LEU A 275 -11.43 5.75 -5.67
CA LEU A 275 -12.32 5.36 -6.76
C LEU A 275 -13.56 6.26 -6.73
N ASP A 276 -13.82 7.00 -7.79
CA ASP A 276 -15.02 7.82 -7.91
C ASP A 276 -16.26 6.99 -8.30
N ALA A 277 -17.43 7.63 -8.31
CA ALA A 277 -18.70 6.99 -8.66
C ALA A 277 -18.76 6.50 -10.12
N ASN A 278 -17.87 6.98 -10.99
CA ASN A 278 -17.77 6.60 -12.39
C ASN A 278 -16.76 5.45 -12.61
N GLY A 279 -16.16 4.93 -11.54
CA GLY A 279 -15.12 3.91 -11.62
C GLY A 279 -13.76 4.47 -12.05
N LYS A 280 -13.54 5.78 -11.97
CA LYS A 280 -12.24 6.41 -12.23
C LYS A 280 -11.44 6.51 -10.94
N TRP A 281 -10.19 6.06 -10.99
CA TRP A 281 -9.25 6.25 -9.89
C TRP A 281 -8.61 7.64 -9.94
N GLU A 282 -8.51 8.28 -8.78
CA GLU A 282 -7.91 9.60 -8.56
C GLU A 282 -6.86 9.49 -7.47
N CYS A 283 -5.62 9.91 -7.74
CA CYS A 283 -4.59 10.04 -6.71
C CYS A 283 -4.85 11.32 -5.90
N LEU A 284 -5.15 11.17 -4.62
CA LEU A 284 -5.51 12.28 -3.73
C LEU A 284 -4.31 12.84 -2.97
N CYS A 285 -3.36 12.00 -2.62
CA CYS A 285 -2.22 12.38 -1.79
C CYS A 285 -1.05 11.42 -2.02
N LEU A 286 0.15 11.98 -2.14
CA LEU A 286 1.42 11.29 -1.89
C LEU A 286 2.00 12.03 -0.67
N GLY A 287 2.29 11.28 0.40
CA GLY A 287 2.44 11.79 1.76
C GLY A 287 3.35 13.02 1.93
N ASP A 288 3.11 13.70 3.04
CA ASP A 288 3.73 14.94 3.53
C ASP A 288 4.90 15.49 2.69
N THR A 289 4.62 16.54 1.92
CA THR A 289 5.63 17.23 1.13
C THR A 289 6.73 17.87 1.98
N THR A 290 6.59 17.98 3.31
CA THR A 290 7.67 18.50 4.16
C THR A 290 8.89 17.58 4.20
N HIS A 291 8.71 16.25 4.11
CA HIS A 291 9.84 15.33 3.98
C HIS A 291 10.47 15.36 2.57
N VAL A 292 9.67 15.68 1.54
CA VAL A 292 10.11 15.75 0.14
C VAL A 292 10.79 17.09 -0.19
N SER A 293 10.38 18.19 0.44
CA SER A 293 10.91 19.53 0.20
C SER A 293 12.24 19.81 0.90
N CYS A 294 12.61 19.02 1.92
CA CYS A 294 13.83 19.25 2.68
C CYS A 294 15.08 18.61 2.08
N GLY A 295 14.97 17.60 1.20
CA GLY A 295 16.13 16.95 0.57
C GLY A 295 17.15 16.36 1.56
N THR A 296 16.83 16.34 2.84
CA THR A 296 17.66 15.85 3.93
C THR A 296 16.94 14.67 4.56
N SER A 297 17.71 13.65 4.92
CA SER A 297 17.27 12.53 5.76
C SER A 297 16.89 12.93 7.19
N ASP A 298 16.84 14.24 7.47
CA ASP A 298 16.72 14.79 8.80
C ASP A 298 15.26 15.08 9.12
N ILE A 299 14.82 14.45 10.19
CA ILE A 299 13.51 14.59 10.82
C ILE A 299 13.34 16.05 11.23
N ILE A 300 12.31 16.73 10.72
CA ILE A 300 11.92 18.05 11.24
C ILE A 300 11.44 17.87 12.69
N PRO A 301 11.99 18.60 13.67
CA PRO A 301 11.53 18.55 15.05
C PRO A 301 10.05 18.97 15.18
N ARG A 302 9.40 18.33 16.13
CA ARG A 302 7.96 18.09 16.24
C ARG A 302 7.25 19.16 17.08
N GLU A 303 7.41 20.45 16.79
CA GLU A 303 6.81 21.52 17.60
C GLU A 303 5.40 21.97 17.14
N ASP A 304 4.96 21.62 15.92
CA ASP A 304 3.76 22.24 15.31
C ASP A 304 2.53 21.32 15.12
N TYR A 305 2.44 20.20 15.84
CA TYR A 305 1.22 19.37 15.84
C TYR A 305 0.57 19.39 17.23
N GLU A 306 -0.32 20.36 17.44
CA GLU A 306 -1.24 20.42 18.60
C GLU A 306 -2.27 19.29 18.60
#